data_AF-A0A167F272-F1
#
_entry.id   AF-A0A167F272-F1
#
_cell.length_a   1.000
_cell.length_b   1.000
_cell.length_c   1.000
_cell.angle_alpha   90.00
_cell.angle_beta   90.00
_cell.angle_gamma   90.00
#
_symmetry.space_group_name_H-M   'P 1'
#
loop_
_entity.id
_entity.type
_entity.pdbx_description
1 polymer ?
#
loop_
_entity_poly.entity_id
_entity_poly.type
_entity_poly.pdbx_seq_one_letter_code
_entity_poly.pdbx_strand_id
1 'polypeptide(L)'
;MLTNNKLNLSEFKSVARTLSAIEYRDLTGKVANGTAYFYKQSLPEKNGHIAIYGDNDGFEKIVVDKTLHFMEVYNFNEEGILVSKGLMYPEGFKKGTWMYNNESGNVEKEIDYDEPFNFSWEDVLIYLEERAIQKESIVYIIRDAESNPKTWTIEWNIDTDNAEVIILNGDTGKVIEINKQPIKKEI
;
A
#
# COMPACT_ATOMS: atom_id res chain seq x y z
N MET A 1 -4.06 -21.36 -6.57
CA MET A 1 -2.96 -20.67 -5.87
C MET A 1 -3.22 -20.37 -4.38
N LEU A 2 -4.40 -19.88 -3.96
CA LEU A 2 -4.70 -19.66 -2.53
C LEU A 2 -5.79 -20.61 -2.03
N THR A 3 -5.55 -21.25 -0.88
CA THR A 3 -6.53 -22.10 -0.20
C THR A 3 -6.36 -21.93 1.31
N ASN A 4 -7.44 -21.67 2.05
CA ASN A 4 -7.45 -21.59 3.52
C ASN A 4 -6.32 -20.74 4.12
N ASN A 5 -6.22 -19.46 3.74
CA ASN A 5 -5.16 -18.54 4.24
C ASN A 5 -3.71 -19.04 3.98
N LYS A 6 -3.51 -19.90 2.96
CA LYS A 6 -2.18 -20.38 2.58
C LYS A 6 -1.95 -20.22 1.09
N LEU A 7 -0.80 -19.65 0.74
CA LEU A 7 -0.25 -19.61 -0.61
C LEU A 7 0.37 -20.97 -0.93
N ASN A 8 -0.11 -21.62 -1.98
CA ASN A 8 0.52 -22.82 -2.50
C ASN A 8 1.83 -22.46 -3.21
N LEU A 9 2.94 -22.52 -2.47
CA LEU A 9 4.25 -22.12 -2.96
C LEU A 9 4.73 -22.96 -4.16
N SER A 10 4.38 -24.24 -4.22
CA SER A 10 4.75 -25.10 -5.35
C SER A 10 4.04 -24.66 -6.63
N GLU A 11 2.72 -24.45 -6.54
CA GLU A 11 1.92 -23.94 -7.66
C GLU A 11 2.39 -22.56 -8.08
N PHE A 12 2.59 -21.63 -7.13
CA PHE A 12 3.08 -20.28 -7.40
C PHE A 12 4.46 -20.29 -8.09
N LYS A 13 5.44 -21.00 -7.53
CA LYS A 13 6.80 -21.06 -8.10
C LYS A 13 6.84 -21.73 -9.48
N SER A 14 5.86 -22.58 -9.81
CA SER A 14 5.75 -23.21 -11.13
C SER A 14 5.29 -22.25 -12.24
N VAL A 15 4.59 -21.17 -11.89
CA VAL A 15 4.06 -20.17 -12.84
C VAL A 15 4.75 -18.81 -12.72
N ALA A 16 5.52 -18.59 -11.66
CA ALA A 16 6.25 -17.35 -11.45
C ALA A 16 7.48 -17.26 -12.36
N ARG A 17 7.79 -16.04 -12.80
CA ARG A 17 9.11 -15.71 -13.31
C ARG A 17 10.11 -15.76 -12.16
N THR A 18 11.20 -16.50 -12.37
CA THR A 18 12.32 -16.56 -11.43
C THR A 18 13.36 -15.50 -11.80
N LEU A 19 13.80 -14.73 -10.79
CA LEU A 19 14.92 -13.81 -10.89
C LEU A 19 16.03 -14.34 -9.98
N SER A 20 17.11 -14.84 -10.58
CA SER A 20 18.28 -15.34 -9.87
C SER A 20 19.36 -14.26 -9.77
N ALA A 21 20.19 -14.33 -8.72
CA ALA A 21 21.30 -13.42 -8.46
C ALA A 21 20.88 -11.97 -8.20
N ILE A 22 19.78 -11.77 -7.46
CA ILE A 22 19.49 -10.47 -6.86
C ILE A 22 20.48 -10.27 -5.72
N GLU A 23 21.32 -9.25 -5.82
CA GLU A 23 22.19 -8.81 -4.73
C GLU A 23 21.34 -8.05 -3.71
N TYR A 24 21.25 -8.58 -2.50
CA TYR A 24 20.73 -7.85 -1.35
C TYR A 24 21.79 -7.81 -0.26
N ARG A 25 21.79 -6.75 0.55
CA ARG A 25 22.61 -6.69 1.75
C ARG A 25 21.82 -7.34 2.87
N ASP A 26 22.41 -8.36 3.49
CA ASP A 26 21.86 -8.91 4.72
C ASP A 26 21.96 -7.88 5.87
N LEU A 27 21.39 -8.21 7.02
CA LEU A 27 21.40 -7.36 8.23
C LEU A 27 22.83 -7.05 8.75
N THR A 28 23.86 -7.74 8.24
CA THR A 28 25.26 -7.51 8.56
C THR A 28 26.01 -6.68 7.51
N GLY A 29 25.31 -6.28 6.43
CA GLY A 29 25.84 -5.49 5.33
C GLY A 29 26.55 -6.32 4.24
N LYS A 30 26.53 -7.66 4.34
CA LYS A 30 27.16 -8.57 3.39
C LYS A 30 26.22 -8.80 2.20
N VAL A 31 26.80 -8.80 1.00
CA VAL A 31 26.07 -9.11 -0.23
C VAL A 31 25.74 -10.61 -0.22
N ALA A 32 24.44 -10.90 -0.24
CA ALA A 32 23.88 -12.23 -0.42
C ALA A 32 23.21 -12.33 -1.79
N ASN A 33 23.21 -13.55 -2.34
CA ASN A 33 22.55 -13.85 -3.61
C ASN A 33 21.19 -14.50 -3.34
N GLY A 34 20.13 -13.88 -3.85
CA GLY A 34 18.76 -14.35 -3.69
C GLY A 34 18.15 -14.92 -4.95
N THR A 35 17.06 -15.66 -4.74
CA THR A 35 16.10 -15.97 -5.80
C THR A 35 14.78 -15.30 -5.44
N ALA A 36 14.31 -14.38 -6.28
CA ALA A 36 12.97 -13.83 -6.16
C ALA A 36 12.05 -14.46 -7.21
N TYR A 37 10.77 -14.46 -6.87
CA TYR A 37 9.69 -14.97 -7.71
C TYR A 37 8.72 -13.83 -7.98
N PHE A 38 8.26 -13.73 -9.22
CA PHE A 38 7.31 -12.72 -9.63
C PHE A 38 6.25 -13.33 -10.54
N TYR A 39 4.99 -13.18 -10.17
CA TYR A 39 3.83 -13.50 -10.98
C TYR A 39 2.97 -12.26 -11.15
N LYS A 40 2.46 -12.04 -12.37
CA LYS A 40 1.48 -10.99 -12.64
C LYS A 40 0.44 -11.48 -13.64
N GLN A 41 -0.82 -11.20 -13.34
CA GLN A 41 -1.96 -11.53 -14.18
C GLN A 41 -2.88 -10.33 -14.28
N SER A 42 -3.21 -9.92 -15.50
CA SER A 42 -4.17 -8.83 -15.74
C SER A 42 -5.60 -9.26 -15.34
N LEU A 43 -6.36 -8.31 -14.81
CA LEU A 43 -7.80 -8.39 -14.55
C LEU A 43 -8.51 -7.34 -15.42
N PRO A 44 -8.78 -7.61 -16.70
CA PRO A 44 -9.29 -6.62 -17.64
C PRO A 44 -10.61 -5.97 -17.20
N GLU A 45 -11.49 -6.75 -16.58
CA GLU A 45 -12.80 -6.31 -16.07
C GLU A 45 -12.73 -5.29 -14.93
N LYS A 46 -11.59 -5.24 -14.24
CA LYS A 46 -11.29 -4.28 -13.15
C LYS A 46 -10.31 -3.19 -13.56
N ASN A 47 -9.90 -3.17 -14.84
CA ASN A 47 -8.74 -2.43 -15.32
C ASN A 47 -7.51 -2.63 -14.40
N GLY A 48 -7.38 -3.85 -13.89
CA GLY A 48 -6.59 -4.18 -12.71
C GLY A 48 -5.60 -5.30 -12.97
N HIS A 49 -4.98 -5.80 -11.90
CA HIS A 49 -4.13 -6.98 -11.96
C HIS A 49 -3.98 -7.63 -10.59
N ILE A 50 -3.60 -8.90 -10.61
CA ILE A 50 -3.03 -9.60 -9.47
C ILE A 50 -1.53 -9.63 -9.68
N ALA A 51 -0.75 -9.29 -8.65
CA ALA A 51 0.67 -9.61 -8.61
C ALA A 51 0.98 -10.39 -7.34
N ILE A 52 1.92 -11.33 -7.45
CA ILE A 52 2.50 -12.04 -6.31
C ILE A 52 4.01 -11.96 -6.48
N TYR A 53 4.70 -11.50 -5.46
CA TYR A 53 6.15 -11.39 -5.48
C TYR A 53 6.74 -11.69 -4.11
N GLY A 54 8.00 -12.10 -4.08
CA GLY A 54 8.68 -12.45 -2.84
C GLY A 54 9.87 -13.36 -3.08
N ASP A 55 10.47 -13.78 -1.99
CA ASP A 55 11.71 -14.57 -1.98
C ASP A 55 11.73 -15.55 -0.80
N ASN A 56 12.87 -15.74 -0.15
CA ASN A 56 13.01 -16.65 0.98
C ASN A 56 12.51 -16.04 2.30
N ASP A 57 12.27 -14.73 2.35
CA ASP A 57 11.84 -14.03 3.57
C ASP A 57 10.30 -13.86 3.63
N GLY A 58 9.60 -14.26 2.56
CA GLY A 58 8.14 -14.23 2.48
C GLY A 58 7.64 -13.78 1.12
N PHE A 59 6.31 -13.60 1.04
CA PHE A 59 5.63 -13.26 -0.19
C PHE A 59 4.54 -12.21 0.06
N GLU A 60 4.38 -11.30 -0.88
CA GLU A 60 3.25 -10.39 -0.94
C GLU A 60 2.40 -10.72 -2.17
N LYS A 61 1.08 -10.75 -1.98
CA LYS A 61 0.11 -10.68 -3.07
C LYS A 61 -0.64 -9.37 -2.98
N ILE A 62 -0.71 -8.68 -4.12
CA ILE A 62 -1.57 -7.51 -4.31
C ILE A 62 -2.66 -7.82 -5.33
N VAL A 63 -3.88 -7.40 -5.01
CA VAL A 63 -5.00 -7.37 -5.96
C VAL A 63 -5.33 -5.91 -6.19
N VAL A 64 -4.96 -5.42 -7.37
CA VAL A 64 -5.23 -4.05 -7.80
C VAL A 64 -6.53 -4.04 -8.58
N ASP A 65 -7.52 -3.35 -8.04
CA ASP A 65 -8.76 -3.01 -8.71
C ASP A 65 -8.80 -1.49 -8.88
N LYS A 66 -8.59 -0.99 -10.11
CA LYS A 66 -8.50 0.46 -10.33
C LYS A 66 -9.83 1.18 -10.10
N THR A 67 -10.94 0.45 -10.00
CA THR A 67 -12.25 1.03 -9.69
C THR A 67 -12.40 1.38 -8.21
N LEU A 68 -11.62 0.76 -7.32
CA LEU A 68 -11.85 0.81 -5.87
C LEU A 68 -10.98 1.81 -5.10
N HIS A 69 -10.09 2.58 -5.75
CA HIS A 69 -9.09 3.47 -5.12
C HIS A 69 -8.07 2.77 -4.19
N PHE A 70 -8.36 1.55 -3.75
CA PHE A 70 -7.55 0.74 -2.86
C PHE A 70 -7.10 -0.54 -3.56
N MET A 71 -6.02 -1.13 -3.06
CA MET A 71 -5.59 -2.49 -3.38
C MET A 71 -5.79 -3.39 -2.16
N GLU A 72 -6.14 -4.65 -2.41
CA GLU A 72 -6.09 -5.68 -1.36
C GLU A 72 -4.66 -6.19 -1.27
N VAL A 73 -4.11 -6.17 -0.06
CA VAL A 73 -2.75 -6.65 0.24
C VAL A 73 -2.85 -7.90 1.10
N TYR A 74 -2.06 -8.92 0.77
CA TYR A 74 -1.93 -10.16 1.51
C TYR A 74 -0.44 -10.45 1.68
N ASN A 75 0.00 -10.56 2.93
CA ASN A 75 1.39 -10.90 3.27
C ASN A 75 1.46 -12.33 3.76
N PHE A 76 2.45 -13.07 3.31
CA PHE A 76 2.70 -14.46 3.67
C PHE A 76 4.14 -14.62 4.17
N ASN A 77 4.36 -15.50 5.15
CA ASN A 77 5.71 -15.88 5.57
C ASN A 77 6.39 -16.82 4.55
N GLU A 78 7.60 -17.27 4.82
CA GLU A 78 8.37 -18.14 3.92
C GLU A 78 7.69 -19.51 3.65
N GLU A 79 6.79 -19.94 4.52
CA GLU A 79 6.00 -21.16 4.38
C GLU A 79 4.68 -20.96 3.61
N GLY A 80 4.41 -19.72 3.19
CA GLY A 80 3.20 -19.32 2.50
C GLY A 80 1.98 -19.17 3.41
N ILE A 81 2.16 -19.14 4.73
CA ILE A 81 1.07 -18.90 5.69
C ILE A 81 0.75 -17.41 5.70
N LEU A 82 -0.53 -17.06 5.58
CA LEU A 82 -0.98 -15.67 5.62
C LEU A 82 -0.68 -15.05 6.98
N VAL A 83 0.15 -14.01 6.98
CA VAL A 83 0.55 -13.21 8.14
C VAL A 83 -0.38 -12.02 8.32
N SER A 84 -0.75 -11.34 7.24
CA SER A 84 -1.71 -10.25 7.32
C SER A 84 -2.49 -10.04 6.03
N LYS A 85 -3.67 -9.44 6.13
CA LYS A 85 -4.42 -8.94 4.97
C LYS A 85 -5.20 -7.68 5.32
N GLY A 86 -5.41 -6.84 4.31
CA GLY A 86 -6.28 -5.66 4.42
C GLY A 86 -6.27 -4.82 3.16
N LEU A 87 -6.91 -3.65 3.24
CA LEU A 87 -6.95 -2.67 2.16
C LEU A 87 -5.85 -1.62 2.33
N MET A 88 -5.22 -1.22 1.23
CA MET A 88 -4.18 -0.20 1.22
C MET A 88 -4.42 0.80 0.09
N TYR A 89 -4.29 2.09 0.40
CA TYR A 89 -4.22 3.13 -0.63
C TYR A 89 -2.85 3.03 -1.32
N PRO A 90 -2.77 3.02 -2.66
CA PRO A 90 -1.49 2.92 -3.36
C PRO A 90 -0.48 3.94 -2.86
N GLU A 91 0.70 3.47 -2.44
CA GLU A 91 1.78 4.29 -1.87
C GLU A 91 1.38 5.18 -0.68
N GLY A 92 0.29 4.83 0.01
CA GLY A 92 -0.27 5.61 1.10
C GLY A 92 -0.48 4.78 2.36
N PHE A 93 -1.74 4.72 2.79
CA PHE A 93 -2.12 4.25 4.11
C PHE A 93 -2.97 2.96 4.07
N LYS A 94 -2.96 2.21 5.17
CA LYS A 94 -3.86 1.07 5.41
C LYS A 94 -5.27 1.57 5.70
N LYS A 95 -6.32 1.08 5.03
CA LYS A 95 -7.74 1.45 5.22
C LYS A 95 -8.50 0.34 5.95
N GLY A 96 -9.43 0.74 6.83
CA GLY A 96 -10.32 -0.16 7.56
C GLY A 96 -9.60 -1.20 8.41
N THR A 97 -10.28 -2.33 8.65
CA THR A 97 -9.76 -3.41 9.48
C THR A 97 -8.72 -4.25 8.73
N TRP A 98 -7.52 -4.32 9.31
CA TRP A 98 -6.48 -5.27 8.94
C TRP A 98 -6.46 -6.44 9.91
N MET A 99 -6.42 -7.63 9.34
CA MET A 99 -6.30 -8.88 10.09
C MET A 99 -4.83 -9.31 10.12
N TYR A 100 -4.35 -9.70 11.29
CA TYR A 100 -3.01 -10.23 11.51
C TYR A 100 -3.10 -11.61 12.16
N ASN A 101 -2.36 -12.55 11.62
CA ASN A 101 -2.27 -13.92 12.12
C ASN A 101 -0.93 -14.15 12.80
N ASN A 102 -0.92 -15.09 13.74
CA ASN A 102 0.31 -15.66 14.26
C ASN A 102 0.99 -16.60 13.25
N GLU A 103 2.19 -17.09 13.58
CA GLU A 103 2.98 -17.98 12.72
C GLU A 103 2.25 -19.28 12.33
N SER A 104 1.28 -19.73 13.14
CA SER A 104 0.45 -20.90 12.84
C SER A 104 -0.73 -20.60 11.91
N GLY A 105 -0.92 -19.34 11.49
CA GLY A 105 -2.01 -18.90 10.61
C GLY A 105 -3.35 -18.63 11.31
N ASN A 106 -3.37 -18.58 12.64
CA ASN A 106 -4.57 -18.22 13.41
C ASN A 106 -4.61 -16.71 13.64
N VAL A 107 -5.81 -16.12 13.64
CA VAL A 107 -5.99 -14.68 13.92
C VAL A 107 -5.45 -14.36 15.31
N GLU A 108 -4.48 -13.46 15.36
CA GLU A 108 -3.88 -12.95 16.59
C GLU A 108 -4.51 -11.61 16.97
N LYS A 109 -4.73 -10.74 15.99
CA LYS A 109 -5.33 -9.41 16.19
C LYS A 109 -5.97 -8.87 14.93
N GLU A 110 -6.90 -7.95 15.14
CA GLU A 110 -7.48 -7.10 14.12
C GLU A 110 -7.27 -5.64 14.53
N ILE A 111 -6.90 -4.78 13.58
CA ILE A 111 -6.68 -3.35 13.83
C ILE A 111 -7.52 -2.58 12.82
N ASP A 112 -8.45 -1.77 13.31
CA ASP A 112 -9.15 -0.80 12.47
C ASP A 112 -8.29 0.47 12.35
N TYR A 113 -7.73 0.67 11.16
CA TYR A 113 -6.89 1.84 10.89
C TYR A 113 -7.69 3.13 10.69
N ASP A 114 -9.02 3.05 10.52
CA ASP A 114 -9.89 4.22 10.41
C ASP A 114 -10.37 4.72 11.76
N GLU A 115 -10.45 3.84 12.77
CA GLU A 115 -10.86 4.18 14.14
C GLU A 115 -10.25 5.47 14.69
N PRO A 116 -8.95 5.78 14.47
CA PRO A 116 -8.35 6.97 15.06
C PRO A 116 -8.82 8.30 14.44
N PHE A 117 -9.51 8.32 13.30
CA PHE A 117 -9.79 9.53 12.52
C PHE A 117 -11.29 9.85 12.53
N ASN A 118 -11.68 11.03 13.05
CA ASN A 118 -13.06 11.51 12.90
C ASN A 118 -13.31 12.11 11.52
N PHE A 119 -12.29 12.72 10.90
CA PHE A 119 -12.33 13.15 9.50
C PHE A 119 -11.88 11.99 8.62
N SER A 120 -12.86 11.32 8.01
CA SER A 120 -12.69 10.04 7.32
C SER A 120 -12.02 10.20 5.95
N TRP A 121 -11.67 9.05 5.34
CA TRP A 121 -11.25 9.03 3.93
C TRP A 121 -12.34 9.56 3.00
N GLU A 122 -13.61 9.23 3.29
CA GLU A 122 -14.75 9.68 2.52
C GLU A 122 -14.89 11.22 2.60
N ASP A 123 -14.56 11.82 3.74
CA ASP A 123 -14.50 13.28 3.87
C ASP A 123 -13.32 13.88 3.10
N VAL A 124 -12.17 13.18 3.05
CA VAL A 124 -11.04 13.57 2.18
C VAL A 124 -11.44 13.54 0.70
N LEU A 125 -12.21 12.55 0.27
CA LEU A 125 -12.72 12.51 -1.11
C LEU A 125 -13.60 13.71 -1.43
N ILE A 126 -14.52 14.06 -0.53
CA ILE A 126 -15.38 15.26 -0.67
C ILE A 126 -14.50 16.51 -0.75
N TYR A 127 -13.50 16.63 0.11
CA TYR A 127 -12.57 17.75 0.10
C TYR A 127 -11.81 17.92 -1.22
N LEU A 128 -11.34 16.82 -1.82
CA LEU A 128 -10.68 16.82 -3.11
C LEU A 128 -11.63 17.27 -4.23
N GLU A 129 -12.87 16.77 -4.20
CA GLU A 129 -13.92 17.13 -5.16
C GLU A 129 -14.30 18.61 -5.08
N GLU A 130 -14.54 19.14 -3.88
CA GLU A 130 -14.89 20.55 -3.65
C GLU A 130 -13.80 21.52 -4.13
N ARG A 131 -12.55 21.08 -4.15
CA ARG A 131 -11.39 21.84 -4.63
C ARG A 131 -11.01 21.56 -6.09
N ALA A 132 -11.79 20.71 -6.77
CA ALA A 132 -11.52 20.26 -8.13
C ALA A 132 -10.10 19.69 -8.34
N ILE A 133 -9.52 19.08 -7.30
CA ILE A 133 -8.22 18.42 -7.39
C ILE A 133 -8.39 17.12 -8.19
N GLN A 134 -7.69 17.02 -9.31
CA GLN A 134 -7.81 15.86 -10.20
C GLN A 134 -7.03 14.69 -9.64
N LYS A 135 -7.61 13.49 -9.68
CA LYS A 135 -6.97 12.26 -9.19
C LYS A 135 -5.60 12.02 -9.83
N GLU A 136 -5.46 12.35 -11.11
CA GLU A 136 -4.24 12.17 -11.90
C GLU A 136 -3.12 13.14 -11.51
N SER A 137 -3.46 14.24 -10.83
CA SER A 137 -2.46 15.18 -10.30
C SER A 137 -1.96 14.80 -8.90
N ILE A 138 -2.66 13.93 -8.18
CA ILE A 138 -2.29 13.55 -6.82
C ILE A 138 -1.01 12.72 -6.87
N VAL A 139 -0.01 13.17 -6.11
CA VAL A 139 1.27 12.49 -5.95
C VAL A 139 1.16 11.44 -4.86
N TYR A 140 0.70 11.82 -3.67
CA TYR A 140 0.40 10.88 -2.59
C TYR A 140 -0.67 11.42 -1.64
N ILE A 141 -1.29 10.47 -0.93
CA ILE A 141 -2.12 10.75 0.25
C ILE A 141 -1.64 9.83 1.36
N ILE A 142 -1.19 10.42 2.45
CA ILE A 142 -0.78 9.71 3.66
C ILE A 142 -1.57 10.23 4.86
N ARG A 143 -1.58 9.44 5.93
CA ARG A 143 -2.17 9.84 7.21
C ARG A 143 -1.29 9.41 8.37
N ASP A 144 -1.30 10.20 9.42
CA ASP A 144 -0.56 9.94 10.65
C ASP A 144 -1.52 9.96 11.84
N ALA A 145 -1.69 8.80 12.47
CA ALA A 145 -2.51 8.63 13.66
C ALA A 145 -1.75 8.91 14.96
N GLU A 146 -0.41 8.95 14.91
CA GLU A 146 0.48 9.16 16.05
C GLU A 146 0.85 10.65 16.20
N SER A 147 0.69 11.46 15.15
CA SER A 147 0.84 12.90 15.23
C SER A 147 -0.21 13.55 16.14
N ASN A 148 0.12 14.70 16.72
CA ASN A 148 -0.83 15.53 17.47
C ASN A 148 -0.87 16.98 16.93
N PRO A 149 -1.95 17.39 16.25
CA PRO A 149 -3.14 16.59 15.94
C PRO A 149 -2.82 15.45 14.96
N LYS A 150 -3.72 14.46 14.87
CA LYS A 150 -3.70 13.47 13.78
C LYS A 150 -3.79 14.21 12.45
N THR A 151 -3.21 13.66 11.39
CA THR A 151 -3.13 14.38 10.12
C THR A 151 -3.47 13.54 8.91
N TRP A 152 -4.03 14.22 7.92
CA TRP A 152 -4.00 13.81 6.51
C TRP A 152 -3.04 14.72 5.77
N THR A 153 -2.15 14.17 4.96
CA THR A 153 -1.27 14.92 4.06
C THR A 153 -1.57 14.54 2.64
N ILE A 154 -1.87 15.53 1.80
CA ILE A 154 -2.19 15.36 0.39
C ILE A 154 -1.22 16.22 -0.40
N GLU A 155 -0.51 15.61 -1.33
CA GLU A 155 0.34 16.32 -2.30
C GLU A 155 -0.23 16.14 -3.71
N TRP A 156 -0.31 17.22 -4.48
CA TRP A 156 -0.69 17.17 -5.89
C TRP A 156 0.10 18.18 -6.73
N ASN A 157 0.31 17.84 -8.00
CA ASN A 157 0.91 18.74 -8.99
C ASN A 157 -0.12 19.80 -9.39
N ILE A 158 0.24 21.07 -9.21
CA ILE A 158 -0.57 22.20 -9.69
C ILE A 158 -0.32 22.40 -11.19
N ASP A 159 0.93 22.24 -11.60
CA ASP A 159 1.39 22.33 -12.98
C ASP A 159 2.64 21.45 -13.20
N THR A 160 3.36 21.64 -14.32
CA THR A 160 4.55 20.86 -14.67
C THR A 160 5.78 21.13 -13.81
N ASP A 161 5.77 22.20 -13.04
CA ASP A 161 6.92 22.69 -12.29
C ASP A 161 6.62 22.88 -10.80
N ASN A 162 5.35 22.88 -10.39
CA ASN A 162 4.92 23.17 -9.02
C ASN A 162 3.95 22.12 -8.47
N ALA A 163 4.12 21.80 -7.19
CA ALA A 163 3.21 20.99 -6.39
C ALA A 163 2.71 21.78 -5.16
N GLU A 164 1.54 21.41 -4.66
CA GLU A 164 1.02 21.87 -3.37
C GLU A 164 0.89 20.69 -2.42
N VAL A 165 1.33 20.88 -1.18
CA VAL A 165 1.15 19.96 -0.07
C VAL A 165 0.21 20.62 0.91
N ILE A 166 -0.83 19.91 1.31
CA ILE A 166 -1.75 20.34 2.36
C ILE A 166 -1.75 19.34 3.50
N ILE A 167 -1.79 19.87 4.72
CA ILE A 167 -1.96 19.09 5.93
C ILE A 167 -3.32 19.44 6.53
N LEU A 168 -4.20 18.45 6.64
CA LEU A 168 -5.51 18.56 7.28
C LEU A 168 -5.47 17.91 8.66
N ASN A 169 -6.21 18.50 9.59
CA ASN A 169 -6.46 17.90 10.89
C ASN A 169 -7.35 16.66 10.73
N GLY A 170 -6.87 15.51 11.21
CA GLY A 170 -7.51 14.20 11.09
C GLY A 170 -8.81 14.03 11.89
N ASP A 171 -9.16 14.99 12.75
CA ASP A 171 -10.41 14.99 13.49
C ASP A 171 -11.45 15.96 12.93
N THR A 172 -11.00 17.08 12.35
CA THR A 172 -11.87 18.20 12.00
C THR A 172 -11.87 18.56 10.52
N GLY A 173 -10.93 18.02 9.73
CA GLY A 173 -10.72 18.39 8.33
C GLY A 173 -10.17 19.80 8.12
N LYS A 174 -9.90 20.56 9.19
CA LYS A 174 -9.37 21.92 9.09
C LYS A 174 -7.94 21.89 8.56
N VAL A 175 -7.65 22.81 7.65
CA VAL A 175 -6.29 23.03 7.16
C VAL A 175 -5.38 23.47 8.31
N ILE A 176 -4.30 22.74 8.51
CA ILE A 176 -3.21 23.07 9.43
C ILE A 176 -2.14 23.84 8.67
N GLU A 177 -1.74 23.35 7.51
CA GLU A 177 -0.65 23.91 6.71
C GLU A 177 -0.94 23.74 5.22
N ILE A 178 -0.48 24.72 4.43
CA ILE A 178 -0.41 24.66 2.97
C ILE A 178 1.00 25.09 2.57
N ASN A 179 1.69 24.27 1.79
CA ASN A 179 3.00 24.58 1.25
C ASN A 179 3.00 24.41 -0.27
N LYS A 180 3.57 25.38 -0.99
CA LYS A 180 3.81 25.28 -2.44
C LYS A 180 5.29 25.06 -2.66
N GLN A 181 5.61 24.02 -3.41
CA GLN A 181 6.99 23.62 -3.66
C GLN A 181 7.25 23.36 -5.15
N PRO A 182 8.46 23.64 -5.65
CA PRO A 182 8.85 23.22 -6.98
C PRO A 182 8.96 21.70 -7.04
N ILE A 183 8.53 21.09 -8.14
CA ILE A 183 8.71 19.67 -8.40
C ILE A 183 10.20 19.42 -8.59
N LYS A 184 10.80 18.61 -7.71
CA LYS A 184 12.19 18.18 -7.86
C LYS A 184 12.28 17.25 -9.07
N LYS A 185 12.80 17.77 -10.19
CA LYS A 185 13.19 16.94 -11.32
C LYS A 185 14.44 16.17 -10.91
N GLU A 186 14.34 14.86 -10.81
CA GLU A 186 15.53 14.02 -10.75
C GLU A 186 16.33 14.26 -12.04
N ILE A 187 17.59 14.69 -11.89
CA ILE A 187 18.52 14.98 -12.98
C ILE A 187 19.28 13.71 -13.33
#